data_AF-A0ABD6EWA6-F1
#
_entry.id   AF-A0ABD6EWA6-F1
#
_cell.length_a   1.000
_cell.length_b   1.000
_cell.length_c   1.000
_cell.angle_alpha   90.00
_cell.angle_beta   90.00
_cell.angle_gamma   90.00
#
_symmetry.space_group_name_H-M   'P 1'
#
loop_
_entity.id
_entity.type
_entity.pdbx_description
1 polymer ?
#
loop_
_entity_poly.entity_id
_entity_poly.type
_entity_poly.pdbx_seq_one_letter_code
_entity_poly.pdbx_strand_id
1 'polypeptide(L)'
;MGSPPSRPSASSSSTLGNTRRNTTSSNGNSMQRRLNYRILADMPDEDWGIPDVCLQKTAEVVFISQQKNCRAAVGMLKMMADGNRNWALFSPGDSRMPRMMIPADQLPSGFFDRPQDFAKFIYVARMVEWQATAQFARGKLYKSLGLAGDIDAETEGLLLANDVDTREFSPACLSSLPITDGDESSWKIDELEFKYRRDFRDETIFTIDPKTSRDMDDALHIKPVDDCDGAGNPGWEVGVHIADVSYFVKSGTELDNWASQRATSVYLVHKVIPMLPRILCEGLCSLNPGVERLTFSVVWKMNDRAEIFEEWFGRSVIRSCCKLAYEHAQVPTVSRILRSLASYIYCCQ
;
A
#
# COMPACT_ATOMS: atom_id res chain seq x y z
N MET A 1 -47.69 32.21 27.58
CA MET A 1 -48.52 32.35 26.37
C MET A 1 -48.05 31.31 25.36
N GLY A 2 -48.78 30.28 24.96
CA GLY A 2 -50.04 29.73 25.44
C GLY A 2 -49.95 28.20 25.61
N SER A 3 -50.95 27.66 26.29
CA SER A 3 -51.19 26.23 26.49
C SER A 3 -52.26 25.73 25.48
N PRO A 4 -52.78 24.48 25.56
CA PRO A 4 -52.57 23.35 24.64
C PRO A 4 -53.90 23.00 23.88
N PRO A 5 -54.20 21.76 23.37
CA PRO A 5 -54.63 20.69 24.30
C PRO A 5 -54.46 19.19 23.86
N SER A 6 -54.40 18.34 24.89
CA SER A 6 -55.10 17.05 25.11
C SER A 6 -55.07 15.86 24.14
N ARG A 7 -54.62 14.71 24.69
CA ARG A 7 -55.08 13.34 24.38
C ARG A 7 -56.60 13.18 24.60
N PRO A 8 -57.21 12.13 24.01
CA PRO A 8 -58.28 11.38 24.65
C PRO A 8 -57.85 9.96 25.05
N SER A 9 -58.46 9.48 26.13
CA SER A 9 -58.34 8.16 26.74
C SER A 9 -59.55 7.27 26.43
N ALA A 10 -59.27 5.98 26.23
CA ALA A 10 -60.01 4.77 26.62
C ALA A 10 -61.53 4.63 26.36
N SER A 11 -61.90 3.51 25.72
CA SER A 11 -62.99 2.65 26.22
C SER A 11 -62.77 1.19 25.84
N SER A 12 -63.15 0.33 26.78
CA SER A 12 -62.96 -1.13 26.85
C SER A 12 -64.29 -1.87 26.67
N SER A 13 -64.27 -3.05 26.05
CA SER A 13 -65.14 -4.23 26.32
C SER A 13 -64.77 -5.34 25.32
N SER A 14 -64.15 -6.46 25.74
CA SER A 14 -64.75 -7.71 26.24
C SER A 14 -65.66 -8.38 25.18
N THR A 15 -65.57 -9.65 24.76
CA THR A 15 -65.05 -10.87 25.39
C THR A 15 -65.09 -12.02 24.36
N LEU A 16 -64.35 -13.11 24.65
CA LEU A 16 -64.60 -14.53 24.32
C LEU A 16 -64.37 -15.05 22.89
N GLY A 17 -63.50 -16.04 22.78
CA GLY A 17 -63.36 -16.86 21.57
C GLY A 17 -62.17 -17.82 21.58
N ASN A 18 -62.09 -18.67 22.60
CA ASN A 18 -61.09 -19.73 22.73
C ASN A 18 -61.29 -20.76 21.60
N THR A 19 -60.29 -21.00 20.73
CA THR A 19 -60.26 -22.23 19.92
C THR A 19 -58.82 -22.65 19.62
N ARG A 20 -58.32 -23.59 20.44
CA ARG A 20 -57.29 -24.57 20.07
C ARG A 20 -57.58 -25.17 18.69
N ARG A 21 -56.59 -25.18 17.79
CA ARG A 21 -56.39 -26.19 16.74
C ARG A 21 -54.89 -26.20 16.40
N ASN A 22 -54.18 -27.17 16.94
CA ASN A 22 -53.81 -28.43 16.27
C ASN A 22 -52.53 -28.26 15.44
N THR A 23 -51.45 -28.65 16.10
CA THR A 23 -50.29 -29.36 15.55
C THR A 23 -50.58 -30.06 14.22
N THR A 24 -49.89 -29.61 13.17
CA THR A 24 -49.51 -30.47 12.05
C THR A 24 -48.02 -30.32 11.84
N SER A 25 -47.31 -31.34 12.32
CA SER A 25 -45.91 -31.61 12.03
C SER A 25 -45.72 -31.81 10.53
N SER A 26 -45.08 -30.86 9.85
CA SER A 26 -44.44 -31.13 8.56
C SER A 26 -42.95 -31.32 8.80
N ASN A 27 -42.55 -32.59 8.89
CA ASN A 27 -41.15 -33.02 8.83
C ASN A 27 -40.55 -32.59 7.48
N GLY A 28 -40.00 -31.37 7.43
CA GLY A 28 -39.06 -30.93 6.41
C GLY A 28 -37.66 -31.21 6.94
N ASN A 29 -37.09 -32.33 6.53
CA ASN A 29 -35.72 -32.73 6.87
C ASN A 29 -34.74 -31.79 6.15
N SER A 30 -34.54 -30.57 6.68
CA SER A 30 -33.40 -29.75 6.28
C SER A 30 -32.19 -30.29 7.03
N MET A 31 -31.17 -30.66 6.28
CA MET A 31 -29.87 -31.07 6.81
C MET A 31 -29.25 -29.85 7.51
N GLN A 32 -29.66 -29.58 8.74
CA GLN A 32 -29.08 -28.56 9.59
C GLN A 32 -27.63 -28.99 9.81
N ARG A 33 -26.69 -28.30 9.15
CA ARG A 33 -25.26 -28.36 9.48
C ARG A 33 -25.16 -28.20 10.99
N ARG A 34 -24.81 -29.27 11.71
CA ARG A 34 -24.55 -29.19 13.14
C ARG A 34 -23.42 -28.18 13.33
N LEU A 35 -23.77 -27.02 13.86
CA LEU A 35 -22.81 -26.02 14.27
C LEU A 35 -22.02 -26.62 15.44
N ASN A 36 -20.69 -26.54 15.40
CA ASN A 36 -19.83 -27.01 16.49
C ASN A 36 -19.84 -26.06 17.71
N TYR A 37 -20.76 -25.10 17.73
CA TYR A 37 -20.91 -24.09 18.77
C TYR A 37 -22.39 -23.92 19.13
N ARG A 38 -22.65 -23.44 20.35
CA ARG A 38 -23.99 -23.05 20.82
C ARG A 38 -24.07 -21.53 20.85
N ILE A 39 -25.21 -20.97 20.46
CA ILE A 39 -25.48 -19.54 20.58
C ILE A 39 -25.99 -19.31 22.00
N LEU A 40 -25.39 -18.36 22.73
CA LEU A 40 -25.74 -18.07 24.12
C LEU A 40 -27.23 -17.73 24.27
N ALA A 41 -27.80 -17.00 23.30
CA ALA A 41 -29.23 -16.67 23.25
C ALA A 41 -30.17 -17.88 23.16
N ASP A 42 -29.66 -19.04 22.73
CA ASP A 42 -30.43 -20.28 22.63
C ASP A 42 -30.29 -21.16 23.89
N MET A 43 -29.50 -20.72 24.88
CA MET A 43 -29.26 -21.44 26.14
C MET A 43 -30.18 -20.93 27.27
N PRO A 44 -30.62 -21.79 28.21
CA PRO A 44 -31.40 -21.35 29.37
C PRO A 44 -30.63 -20.30 30.18
N ASP A 45 -31.32 -19.28 30.70
CA ASP A 45 -30.73 -18.15 31.44
C ASP A 45 -29.77 -18.58 32.57
N GLU A 46 -30.01 -19.75 33.16
CA GLU A 46 -29.18 -20.36 34.22
C GLU A 46 -27.74 -20.68 33.75
N ASP A 47 -27.56 -20.93 32.45
CA ASP A 47 -26.27 -21.25 31.84
C ASP A 47 -25.53 -20.01 31.32
N TRP A 48 -26.06 -18.79 31.53
CA TRP A 48 -25.42 -17.56 31.06
C TRP A 48 -24.24 -17.11 31.94
N GLY A 49 -23.99 -17.79 33.07
CA GLY A 49 -22.84 -17.55 33.95
C GLY A 49 -21.48 -17.96 33.38
N ILE A 50 -21.36 -18.14 32.07
CA ILE A 50 -20.13 -18.49 31.38
C ILE A 50 -19.20 -17.27 31.35
N PRO A 51 -17.93 -17.39 31.79
CA PRO A 51 -16.97 -16.30 31.70
C PRO A 51 -16.79 -15.78 30.26
N ASP A 52 -16.63 -14.46 30.09
CA ASP A 52 -16.42 -13.84 28.78
C ASP A 52 -15.26 -14.46 27.98
N VAL A 53 -14.24 -14.98 28.67
CA VAL A 53 -13.10 -15.67 28.04
C VAL A 53 -13.47 -16.96 27.30
N CYS A 54 -14.64 -17.52 27.61
CA CYS A 54 -15.19 -18.70 26.97
C CYS A 54 -16.22 -18.35 25.87
N LEU A 55 -16.49 -17.07 25.64
CA LEU A 55 -17.46 -16.58 24.65
C LEU A 55 -16.75 -16.01 23.43
N GLN A 56 -17.21 -16.41 22.23
CA GLN A 56 -16.80 -15.79 20.98
C GLN A 56 -17.87 -14.79 20.53
N LYS A 57 -17.50 -13.50 20.46
CA LYS A 57 -18.40 -12.45 19.98
C LYS A 57 -18.67 -12.63 18.48
N THR A 58 -19.94 -12.53 18.09
CA THR A 58 -20.40 -12.55 16.70
C THR A 58 -21.08 -11.23 16.36
N ALA A 59 -20.99 -10.81 15.10
CA ALA A 59 -21.65 -9.59 14.61
C ALA A 59 -22.12 -9.80 13.16
N GLU A 60 -23.07 -8.96 12.73
CA GLU A 60 -23.53 -8.90 11.34
C GLU A 60 -23.19 -7.54 10.72
N VAL A 61 -22.90 -7.55 9.42
CA VAL A 61 -22.63 -6.31 8.68
C VAL A 61 -23.96 -5.67 8.33
N VAL A 62 -24.27 -4.53 8.96
CA VAL A 62 -25.51 -3.78 8.72
C VAL A 62 -25.36 -2.67 7.69
N PHE A 63 -24.14 -2.18 7.48
CA PHE A 63 -23.87 -1.06 6.57
C PHE A 63 -22.40 -1.03 6.13
N ILE A 64 -22.16 -0.55 4.90
CA ILE A 64 -20.82 -0.30 4.37
C ILE A 64 -20.60 1.22 4.32
N SER A 65 -19.85 1.75 5.28
CA SER A 65 -19.58 3.20 5.38
C SER A 65 -18.65 3.71 4.30
N GLN A 66 -17.63 2.94 3.93
CA GLN A 66 -16.67 3.29 2.90
C GLN A 66 -16.27 2.06 2.11
N GLN A 67 -16.21 2.21 0.79
CA GLN A 67 -15.77 1.17 -0.12
C GLN A 67 -14.29 1.36 -0.45
N LYS A 68 -13.40 0.73 0.35
CA LYS A 68 -11.94 0.84 0.16
C LYS A 68 -11.37 -0.17 -0.84
N ASN A 69 -12.02 -1.32 -1.00
CA ASN A 69 -11.60 -2.31 -1.98
C ASN A 69 -11.82 -1.75 -3.40
N CYS A 70 -10.84 -1.90 -4.29
CA CYS A 70 -10.89 -1.38 -5.67
C CYS A 70 -11.89 -2.10 -6.58
N ARG A 71 -12.54 -3.15 -6.07
CA ARG A 71 -13.57 -3.97 -6.74
C ARG A 71 -13.05 -4.68 -7.99
N ALA A 72 -11.75 -4.65 -8.27
CA ALA A 72 -11.12 -5.39 -9.35
C ALA A 72 -10.63 -6.76 -8.85
N ALA A 73 -10.79 -7.79 -9.67
CA ALA A 73 -10.24 -9.11 -9.39
C ALA A 73 -9.70 -9.74 -10.67
N VAL A 74 -8.64 -10.53 -10.51
CA VAL A 74 -8.12 -11.43 -11.54
C VAL A 74 -8.81 -12.78 -11.41
N GLY A 75 -9.17 -13.39 -12.53
CA GLY A 75 -9.88 -14.65 -12.54
C GLY A 75 -10.11 -15.20 -13.93
N MET A 76 -10.92 -16.26 -13.99
CA MET A 76 -11.24 -16.96 -15.23
C MET A 76 -12.72 -16.86 -15.55
N LEU A 77 -13.06 -16.89 -16.83
CA LEU A 77 -14.43 -16.97 -17.32
C LEU A 77 -14.88 -18.43 -17.42
N LYS A 78 -16.11 -18.70 -17.01
CA LYS A 78 -16.79 -19.99 -17.11
C LYS A 78 -18.19 -19.81 -17.66
N MET A 79 -18.72 -20.84 -18.31
CA MET A 79 -20.14 -20.86 -18.66
C MET A 79 -21.01 -20.94 -17.40
N MET A 80 -22.19 -20.35 -17.47
CA MET A 80 -23.21 -20.54 -16.44
C MET A 80 -23.71 -21.99 -16.44
N ALA A 81 -23.96 -22.54 -15.26
CA ALA A 81 -24.41 -23.93 -15.11
C ALA A 81 -25.84 -24.15 -15.63
N ASP A 82 -26.65 -23.08 -15.69
CA ASP A 82 -28.03 -23.08 -16.21
C ASP A 82 -28.10 -23.02 -17.75
N GLY A 83 -26.95 -22.94 -18.44
CA GLY A 83 -26.88 -22.83 -19.90
C GLY A 83 -27.24 -21.45 -20.46
N ASN A 84 -27.42 -20.44 -19.62
CA ASN A 84 -27.75 -19.09 -20.04
C ASN A 84 -26.58 -18.45 -20.84
N ARG A 85 -26.86 -18.05 -22.09
CA ARG A 85 -25.87 -17.40 -22.98
C ARG A 85 -25.84 -15.88 -22.88
N ASN A 86 -26.69 -15.28 -22.05
CA ASN A 86 -26.66 -13.82 -21.83
C ASN A 86 -25.53 -13.41 -20.86
N TRP A 87 -24.99 -14.38 -20.10
CA TRP A 87 -24.01 -14.13 -19.05
C TRP A 87 -22.92 -15.21 -19.03
N ALA A 88 -21.72 -14.83 -18.63
CA ALA A 88 -20.67 -15.75 -18.19
C ALA A 88 -20.39 -15.57 -16.69
N LEU A 89 -19.97 -16.65 -16.04
CA LEU A 89 -19.55 -16.65 -14.66
C LEU A 89 -18.05 -16.37 -14.57
N PHE A 90 -17.68 -15.19 -14.08
CA PHE A 90 -16.32 -14.87 -13.69
C PHE A 90 -16.02 -15.45 -12.30
N SER A 91 -14.96 -16.24 -12.22
CA SER A 91 -14.45 -16.85 -10.99
C SER A 91 -13.14 -16.16 -10.58
N PRO A 92 -13.14 -15.27 -9.57
CA PRO A 92 -11.92 -14.67 -9.04
C PRO A 92 -10.94 -15.72 -8.52
N GLY A 93 -9.64 -15.44 -8.62
CA GLY A 93 -8.60 -16.22 -7.95
C GLY A 93 -8.59 -15.98 -6.43
N ASP A 94 -8.90 -14.77 -5.99
CA ASP A 94 -9.08 -14.46 -4.57
C ASP A 94 -10.45 -14.95 -4.07
N SER A 95 -10.43 -15.95 -3.19
CA SER A 95 -11.65 -16.51 -2.58
C SER A 95 -12.48 -15.53 -1.75
N ARG A 96 -11.89 -14.39 -1.34
CA ARG A 96 -12.60 -13.32 -0.62
C ARG A 96 -13.49 -12.50 -1.55
N MET A 97 -13.22 -12.52 -2.86
CA MET A 97 -14.03 -11.85 -3.86
C MET A 97 -15.18 -12.75 -4.34
N PRO A 98 -16.41 -12.24 -4.43
CA PRO A 98 -17.54 -13.04 -4.91
C PRO A 98 -17.40 -13.32 -6.40
N ARG A 99 -17.98 -14.43 -6.85
CA ARG A 99 -18.12 -14.68 -8.29
C ARG A 99 -19.03 -13.61 -8.91
N MET A 100 -18.72 -13.25 -10.16
CA MET A 100 -19.39 -12.17 -10.87
C MET A 100 -20.06 -12.68 -12.14
N MET A 101 -21.25 -12.17 -12.44
CA MET A 101 -21.91 -12.35 -13.73
C MET A 101 -21.43 -11.26 -14.68
N ILE A 102 -20.86 -11.66 -15.82
CA ILE A 102 -20.34 -10.78 -16.87
C ILE A 102 -21.28 -10.85 -18.08
N PRO A 103 -21.77 -9.71 -18.58
CA PRO A 103 -22.59 -9.66 -19.79
C PRO A 103 -21.93 -10.27 -21.01
N ALA A 104 -22.71 -10.95 -21.86
CA ALA A 104 -22.24 -11.63 -23.06
C ALA A 104 -21.56 -10.69 -24.09
N ASP A 105 -21.99 -9.44 -24.18
CA ASP A 105 -21.45 -8.42 -25.09
C ASP A 105 -20.02 -7.99 -24.75
N GLN A 106 -19.53 -8.32 -23.55
CA GLN A 106 -18.19 -7.99 -23.08
C GLN A 106 -17.20 -9.15 -23.23
N LEU A 107 -17.68 -10.34 -23.60
CA LEU A 107 -16.86 -11.54 -23.66
C LEU A 107 -16.05 -11.60 -24.97
N PRO A 108 -14.91 -12.31 -24.97
CA PRO A 108 -14.17 -12.59 -26.20
C PRO A 108 -15.05 -13.27 -27.26
N SER A 109 -14.82 -12.94 -28.54
CA SER A 109 -15.55 -13.52 -29.65
C SER A 109 -15.38 -15.05 -29.69
N GLY A 110 -16.51 -15.76 -29.83
CA GLY A 110 -16.52 -17.22 -29.82
C GLY A 110 -16.40 -17.86 -28.43
N PHE A 111 -16.49 -17.10 -27.33
CA PHE A 111 -16.45 -17.64 -25.96
C PHE A 111 -17.46 -18.77 -25.75
N PHE A 112 -18.72 -18.57 -26.17
CA PHE A 112 -19.77 -19.57 -25.99
C PHE A 112 -19.63 -20.78 -26.94
N ASP A 113 -18.93 -20.62 -28.06
CA ASP A 113 -18.78 -21.69 -29.05
C ASP A 113 -17.58 -22.57 -28.71
N ARG A 114 -16.52 -21.99 -28.13
CA ARG A 114 -15.26 -22.67 -27.76
C ARG A 114 -14.80 -22.28 -26.35
N PRO A 115 -15.58 -22.55 -25.29
CA PRO A 115 -15.28 -22.11 -23.93
C PRO A 115 -13.94 -22.65 -23.39
N GLN A 116 -13.51 -23.82 -23.87
CA GLN A 116 -12.25 -24.45 -23.44
C GLN A 116 -11.00 -23.69 -23.89
N ASP A 117 -11.07 -22.97 -25.02
CA ASP A 117 -9.93 -22.18 -25.51
C ASP A 117 -9.66 -21.00 -24.58
N PHE A 118 -10.71 -20.46 -23.94
CA PHE A 118 -10.65 -19.32 -23.03
C PHE A 118 -10.39 -19.72 -21.57
N ALA A 119 -10.52 -21.00 -21.21
CA ALA A 119 -10.27 -21.49 -19.86
C ALA A 119 -8.79 -21.36 -19.44
N LYS A 120 -7.88 -21.22 -20.40
CA LYS A 120 -6.45 -21.00 -20.16
C LYS A 120 -6.09 -19.54 -19.94
N PHE A 121 -7.01 -18.60 -20.19
CA PHE A 121 -6.76 -17.19 -20.09
C PHE A 121 -7.19 -16.63 -18.73
N ILE A 122 -6.45 -15.65 -18.26
CA ILE A 122 -6.80 -14.84 -17.09
C ILE A 122 -7.31 -13.48 -17.54
N TYR A 123 -8.28 -12.98 -16.79
CA TYR A 123 -9.02 -11.76 -17.07
C TYR A 123 -9.10 -10.91 -15.81
N VAL A 124 -9.25 -9.60 -16.01
CA VAL A 124 -9.64 -8.68 -14.94
C VAL A 124 -11.10 -8.32 -15.11
N ALA A 125 -11.86 -8.46 -14.04
CA ALA A 125 -13.23 -7.98 -13.95
C ALA A 125 -13.39 -7.03 -12.76
N ARG A 126 -14.25 -6.03 -12.91
CA ARG A 126 -14.62 -5.10 -11.84
C ARG A 126 -16.05 -5.33 -11.39
N MET A 127 -16.25 -5.49 -10.09
CA MET A 127 -17.57 -5.60 -9.48
C MET A 127 -18.29 -4.26 -9.54
N VAL A 128 -19.43 -4.23 -10.22
CA VAL A 128 -20.26 -3.02 -10.39
C VAL A 128 -21.25 -2.91 -9.23
N GLU A 129 -22.00 -3.98 -9.00
CA GLU A 129 -23.05 -4.02 -7.97
C GLU A 129 -23.24 -5.43 -7.43
N TRP A 130 -23.78 -5.51 -6.22
CA TRP A 130 -24.25 -6.77 -5.65
C TRP A 130 -25.58 -6.53 -4.94
N GLN A 131 -26.66 -6.96 -5.57
CA GLN A 131 -28.01 -6.80 -5.03
C GLN A 131 -28.24 -7.79 -3.87
N ALA A 132 -29.01 -7.37 -2.87
CA ALA A 132 -29.25 -8.17 -1.65
C ALA A 132 -29.86 -9.55 -1.92
N THR A 133 -30.62 -9.70 -3.01
CA THR A 133 -31.27 -10.95 -3.42
C THR A 133 -30.44 -11.79 -4.37
N ALA A 134 -29.32 -11.25 -4.89
CA ALA A 134 -28.54 -11.91 -5.92
C ALA A 134 -27.46 -12.81 -5.31
N GLN A 135 -27.39 -14.05 -5.81
CA GLN A 135 -26.36 -15.01 -5.41
C GLN A 135 -24.96 -14.59 -5.88
N PHE A 136 -24.87 -14.00 -7.06
CA PHE A 136 -23.62 -13.53 -7.67
C PHE A 136 -23.66 -12.02 -7.85
N ALA A 137 -22.50 -11.38 -7.74
CA ALA A 137 -22.37 -9.96 -8.02
C ALA A 137 -22.44 -9.71 -9.54
N ARG A 138 -22.82 -8.51 -9.97
CA ARG A 138 -22.70 -8.09 -11.37
C ARG A 138 -21.33 -7.47 -11.59
N GLY A 139 -20.61 -7.96 -12.58
CA GLY A 139 -19.30 -7.47 -12.95
C GLY A 139 -19.26 -6.89 -14.35
N LYS A 140 -18.20 -6.15 -14.63
CA LYS A 140 -17.81 -5.71 -15.98
C LYS A 140 -16.45 -6.32 -16.31
N LEU A 141 -16.31 -6.95 -17.47
CA LEU A 141 -15.00 -7.38 -17.96
C LEU A 141 -14.18 -6.13 -18.28
N TYR A 142 -13.02 -6.01 -17.67
CA TYR A 142 -12.14 -4.87 -17.87
C TYR A 142 -11.11 -5.14 -18.96
N LYS A 143 -10.39 -6.27 -18.84
CA LYS A 143 -9.29 -6.61 -19.75
C LYS A 143 -9.05 -8.12 -19.79
N SER A 144 -8.66 -8.62 -20.96
CA SER A 144 -8.02 -9.94 -21.12
C SER A 144 -6.51 -9.74 -21.00
N LEU A 145 -5.86 -10.41 -20.03
CA LEU A 145 -4.44 -10.20 -19.77
C LEU A 145 -3.58 -11.14 -20.62
N GLY A 146 -3.87 -12.43 -20.59
CA GLY A 146 -3.04 -13.44 -21.25
C GLY A 146 -3.30 -14.84 -20.71
N LEU A 147 -2.37 -15.75 -20.95
CA LEU A 147 -2.44 -17.12 -20.46
C LEU A 147 -2.13 -17.16 -18.96
N ALA A 148 -2.82 -18.04 -18.22
CA ALA A 148 -2.51 -18.33 -16.84
C ALA A 148 -1.07 -18.86 -16.71
N GLY A 149 -0.32 -18.32 -15.75
CA GLY A 149 1.10 -18.65 -15.54
C GLY A 149 2.10 -17.87 -16.41
N ASP A 150 1.64 -17.03 -17.34
CA ASP A 150 2.51 -16.05 -17.99
C ASP A 150 2.88 -14.93 -17.00
N ILE A 151 4.18 -14.65 -16.84
CA ILE A 151 4.66 -13.74 -15.79
C ILE A 151 4.13 -12.32 -16.00
N ASP A 152 4.11 -11.83 -17.24
CA ASP A 152 3.66 -10.47 -17.55
C ASP A 152 2.15 -10.33 -17.31
N ALA A 153 1.36 -11.31 -17.76
CA ALA A 153 -0.08 -11.34 -17.54
C ALA A 153 -0.44 -11.41 -16.04
N GLU A 154 0.21 -12.30 -15.27
CA GLU A 154 -0.03 -12.43 -13.82
C GLU A 154 0.40 -11.15 -13.07
N THR A 155 1.51 -10.54 -13.48
CA THR A 155 2.01 -9.29 -12.89
C THR A 155 1.06 -8.12 -13.14
N GLU A 156 0.58 -7.96 -14.37
CA GLU A 156 -0.40 -6.92 -14.67
C GLU A 156 -1.71 -7.15 -13.89
N GLY A 157 -2.16 -8.39 -13.80
CA GLY A 157 -3.34 -8.76 -13.01
C GLY A 157 -3.19 -8.43 -11.54
N LEU A 158 -2.04 -8.77 -10.93
CA LEU A 158 -1.73 -8.48 -9.53
C LEU A 158 -1.77 -6.97 -9.27
N LEU A 159 -1.16 -6.16 -10.14
CA LEU A 159 -1.13 -4.71 -10.00
C LEU A 159 -2.55 -4.11 -10.08
N LEU A 160 -3.36 -4.56 -11.06
CA LEU A 160 -4.74 -4.09 -11.22
C LEU A 160 -5.66 -4.51 -10.06
N ALA A 161 -5.50 -5.72 -9.52
CA ALA A 161 -6.28 -6.20 -8.39
C ALA A 161 -5.94 -5.49 -7.06
N ASN A 162 -4.78 -4.84 -6.99
CA ASN A 162 -4.34 -4.07 -5.83
C ASN A 162 -4.38 -2.55 -6.07
N ASP A 163 -5.04 -2.10 -7.15
CA ASP A 163 -5.20 -0.67 -7.50
C ASP A 163 -3.87 0.09 -7.65
N VAL A 164 -2.82 -0.61 -8.09
CA VAL A 164 -1.53 0.03 -8.34
C VAL A 164 -1.59 0.75 -9.68
N ASP A 165 -1.36 2.06 -9.67
CA ASP A 165 -1.32 2.86 -10.88
C ASP A 165 -0.03 2.60 -11.68
N THR A 166 -0.17 1.91 -12.81
CA THR A 166 0.93 1.59 -13.72
C THR A 166 1.01 2.50 -14.94
N ARG A 167 0.24 3.59 -14.99
CA ARG A 167 0.26 4.52 -16.13
C ARG A 167 1.64 5.18 -16.26
N GLU A 168 2.00 5.60 -17.46
CA GLU A 168 3.17 6.46 -17.63
C GLU A 168 2.86 7.87 -17.13
N PHE A 169 3.88 8.57 -16.62
CA PHE A 169 3.71 9.96 -16.18
C PHE A 169 3.33 10.85 -17.36
N SER A 170 2.35 11.73 -17.16
CA SER A 170 1.87 12.63 -18.20
C SER A 170 2.94 13.69 -18.57
N PRO A 171 2.92 14.24 -19.79
CA PRO A 171 3.81 15.36 -20.13
C PRO A 171 3.65 16.57 -19.19
N ALA A 172 2.44 16.81 -18.69
CA ALA A 172 2.16 17.87 -17.71
C ALA A 172 2.82 17.61 -16.34
N CYS A 173 2.94 16.34 -15.94
CA CYS A 173 3.70 15.96 -14.76
C CYS A 173 5.19 16.27 -14.96
N LEU A 174 5.74 15.94 -16.13
CA LEU A 174 7.15 16.14 -16.46
C LEU A 174 7.52 17.61 -16.67
N SER A 175 6.60 18.46 -17.15
CA SER A 175 6.86 19.88 -17.39
C SER A 175 7.16 20.69 -16.14
N SER A 176 6.90 20.14 -14.95
CA SER A 176 7.25 20.77 -13.66
C SER A 176 8.71 20.56 -13.26
N LEU A 177 9.43 19.65 -13.93
CA LEU A 177 10.81 19.34 -13.63
C LEU A 177 11.76 20.36 -14.28
N PRO A 178 12.88 20.72 -13.62
CA PRO A 178 13.83 21.72 -14.11
C PRO A 178 14.79 21.13 -15.17
N ILE A 179 14.27 20.43 -16.16
CA ILE A 179 15.03 19.73 -17.21
C ILE A 179 14.48 20.07 -18.59
N THR A 180 15.36 20.13 -19.58
CA THR A 180 14.99 20.32 -20.99
C THR A 180 14.95 18.97 -21.69
N ASP A 181 13.84 18.66 -22.38
CA ASP A 181 13.68 17.48 -23.24
C ASP A 181 14.02 16.11 -22.60
N GLY A 182 13.92 16.00 -21.27
CA GLY A 182 14.22 14.75 -20.56
C GLY A 182 15.72 14.48 -20.36
N ASP A 183 16.58 15.47 -20.61
CA ASP A 183 18.02 15.36 -20.39
C ASP A 183 18.38 15.78 -18.96
N GLU A 184 18.77 14.83 -18.11
CA GLU A 184 19.21 15.08 -16.74
C GLU A 184 20.47 15.96 -16.65
N SER A 185 21.32 15.94 -17.68
CA SER A 185 22.56 16.71 -17.71
C SER A 185 22.34 18.21 -17.92
N SER A 186 21.12 18.58 -18.30
CA SER A 186 20.71 19.98 -18.47
C SER A 186 20.51 20.72 -17.15
N TRP A 187 20.32 19.98 -16.04
CA TRP A 187 20.11 20.58 -14.72
C TRP A 187 21.41 20.74 -13.94
N LYS A 188 21.57 21.90 -13.30
CA LYS A 188 22.64 22.19 -12.35
C LYS A 188 22.07 22.85 -11.11
N ILE A 189 22.76 22.68 -9.99
CA ILE A 189 22.41 23.35 -8.74
C ILE A 189 22.60 24.85 -8.94
N ASP A 190 21.59 25.64 -8.54
CA ASP A 190 21.67 27.11 -8.57
C ASP A 190 22.74 27.59 -7.58
N GLU A 191 23.57 28.55 -8.00
CA GLU A 191 24.59 29.22 -7.19
C GLU A 191 24.04 29.79 -5.87
N LEU A 192 22.75 30.16 -5.85
CA LEU A 192 22.08 30.61 -4.64
C LEU A 192 21.91 29.49 -3.60
N GLU A 193 21.69 28.24 -4.02
CA GLU A 193 21.52 27.12 -3.10
C GLU A 193 22.79 26.88 -2.28
N PHE A 194 23.98 27.06 -2.87
CA PHE A 194 25.25 26.95 -2.14
C PHE A 194 25.43 28.01 -1.05
N LYS A 195 24.72 29.15 -1.12
CA LYS A 195 24.78 30.20 -0.10
C LYS A 195 23.87 29.91 1.09
N TYR A 196 22.73 29.28 0.86
CA TYR A 196 21.72 29.01 1.90
C TYR A 196 21.89 27.65 2.56
N ARG A 197 22.52 26.70 1.87
CA ARG A 197 22.72 25.34 2.35
C ARG A 197 24.06 25.18 3.04
N ARG A 198 24.10 24.30 4.05
CA ARG A 198 25.37 23.89 4.64
C ARG A 198 26.14 23.04 3.62
N ASP A 199 27.41 23.37 3.42
CA ASP A 199 28.27 22.67 2.48
C ASP A 199 29.01 21.51 3.17
N PHE A 200 28.80 20.29 2.67
CA PHE A 200 29.54 19.09 3.10
C PHE A 200 30.24 18.41 1.90
N ARG A 201 30.44 19.10 0.77
CA ARG A 201 31.05 18.51 -0.44
C ARG A 201 32.49 18.01 -0.27
N ASP A 202 33.16 18.50 0.78
CA ASP A 202 34.53 18.12 1.13
C ASP A 202 34.59 17.03 2.21
N GLU A 203 33.44 16.63 2.77
CA GLU A 203 33.37 15.52 3.72
C GLU A 203 33.43 14.16 3.01
N THR A 204 33.91 13.14 3.72
CA THR A 204 33.93 11.76 3.19
C THR A 204 32.54 11.14 3.33
N ILE A 205 31.67 11.42 2.35
CA ILE A 205 30.29 10.94 2.30
C ILE A 205 30.17 9.75 1.35
N PHE A 206 29.40 8.72 1.72
CA PHE A 206 29.15 7.54 0.88
C PHE A 206 27.73 7.01 1.08
N THR A 207 27.23 6.21 0.13
CA THR A 207 25.95 5.49 0.27
C THR A 207 26.19 4.00 0.51
N ILE A 208 25.27 3.31 1.17
CA ILE A 208 25.30 1.85 1.36
C ILE A 208 23.96 1.26 0.94
N ASP A 209 23.94 0.59 -0.21
CA ASP A 209 22.70 0.15 -0.85
C ASP A 209 22.80 -1.32 -1.34
N PRO A 210 21.67 -1.98 -1.67
CA PRO A 210 21.72 -3.18 -2.50
C PRO A 210 22.47 -2.94 -3.81
N LYS A 211 23.20 -3.95 -4.29
CA LYS A 211 23.96 -3.87 -5.56
C LYS A 211 23.11 -3.46 -6.77
N THR A 212 21.82 -3.78 -6.75
CA THR A 212 20.86 -3.49 -7.82
C THR A 212 20.12 -2.16 -7.64
N SER A 213 20.36 -1.42 -6.55
CA SER A 213 19.72 -0.12 -6.29
C SER A 213 20.04 0.87 -7.40
N ARG A 214 19.09 1.75 -7.74
CA ARG A 214 19.26 2.84 -8.72
C ARG A 214 18.94 4.22 -8.12
N ASP A 215 18.23 4.21 -7.01
CA ASP A 215 17.64 5.29 -6.25
C ASP A 215 18.28 5.31 -4.86
N MET A 216 19.42 5.98 -4.74
CA MET A 216 20.09 6.13 -3.45
C MET A 216 19.51 7.34 -2.72
N ASP A 217 18.66 7.07 -1.73
CA ASP A 217 17.92 8.10 -0.98
C ASP A 217 18.74 8.67 0.20
N ASP A 218 19.65 7.88 0.77
CA ASP A 218 20.45 8.23 1.94
C ASP A 218 21.96 8.10 1.71
N ALA A 219 22.71 9.01 2.32
CA ALA A 219 24.16 8.98 2.40
C ALA A 219 24.63 9.28 3.82
N LEU A 220 25.81 8.79 4.15
CA LEU A 220 26.37 8.85 5.50
C LEU A 220 27.76 9.48 5.47
N HIS A 221 28.09 10.24 6.51
CA HIS A 221 29.48 10.50 6.87
C HIS A 221 29.72 10.30 8.36
N ILE A 222 30.99 10.13 8.68
CA ILE A 222 31.48 10.16 10.04
C ILE A 222 32.89 10.72 10.07
N LYS A 223 33.17 11.60 11.03
CA LYS A 223 34.52 12.11 11.29
C LYS A 223 34.78 12.25 12.79
N PRO A 224 36.01 12.02 13.25
CA PRO A 224 36.37 12.32 14.63
C PRO A 224 36.33 13.83 14.86
N VAL A 225 35.95 14.24 16.06
CA VAL A 225 36.00 15.63 16.53
C VAL A 225 36.71 15.69 17.88
N ASP A 226 37.47 16.76 18.13
CA ASP A 226 38.19 16.93 19.39
C ASP A 226 37.29 17.37 20.55
N ASP A 227 36.11 17.90 20.23
CA ASP A 227 35.13 18.39 21.20
C ASP A 227 33.71 18.01 20.75
N CYS A 228 33.20 16.90 21.30
CA CYS A 228 31.85 16.42 21.02
C CYS A 228 30.81 16.99 21.98
N ASP A 229 31.18 17.43 23.18
CA ASP A 229 30.27 17.79 24.28
C ASP A 229 30.40 19.25 24.77
N GLY A 230 31.28 20.04 24.17
CA GLY A 230 31.59 21.41 24.59
C GLY A 230 32.54 21.50 25.79
N ALA A 231 33.06 20.36 26.27
CA ALA A 231 34.01 20.27 27.37
C ALA A 231 35.41 19.85 26.91
N GLY A 232 35.65 19.75 25.60
CA GLY A 232 36.92 19.34 25.01
C GLY A 232 37.14 17.83 25.04
N ASN A 233 36.07 17.05 25.14
CA ASN A 233 36.16 15.59 25.06
C ASN A 233 36.04 15.13 23.60
N PRO A 234 36.95 14.26 23.13
CA PRO A 234 36.88 13.76 21.76
C PRO A 234 35.65 12.88 21.54
N GLY A 235 35.17 12.86 20.30
CA GLY A 235 34.06 12.02 19.88
C GLY A 235 33.91 12.03 18.36
N TRP A 236 32.67 11.99 17.89
CA TRP A 236 32.33 11.84 16.48
C TRP A 236 31.30 12.87 16.03
N GLU A 237 31.48 13.44 14.85
CA GLU A 237 30.41 14.05 14.07
C GLU A 237 29.88 13.00 13.09
N VAL A 238 28.58 12.70 13.15
CA VAL A 238 27.91 11.74 12.28
C VAL A 238 26.81 12.48 11.53
N GLY A 239 26.78 12.33 10.21
CA GLY A 239 25.74 12.90 9.37
C GLY A 239 24.97 11.85 8.59
N VAL A 240 23.65 12.01 8.58
CA VAL A 240 22.72 11.34 7.66
C VAL A 240 22.20 12.39 6.70
N HIS A 241 22.37 12.15 5.40
CA HIS A 241 22.03 13.07 4.33
C HIS A 241 20.95 12.42 3.45
N ILE A 242 19.73 12.95 3.50
CA ILE A 242 18.60 12.42 2.73
C ILE A 242 18.41 13.26 1.46
N ALA A 243 18.16 12.63 0.31
CA ALA A 243 17.88 13.32 -0.95
C ALA A 243 16.77 14.38 -0.78
N ASP A 244 17.03 15.63 -1.20
CA ASP A 244 16.07 16.73 -1.04
C ASP A 244 15.01 16.74 -2.16
N VAL A 245 14.13 15.74 -2.15
CA VAL A 245 13.01 15.63 -3.09
C VAL A 245 12.09 16.87 -3.03
N SER A 246 11.99 17.51 -1.87
CA SER A 246 11.18 18.73 -1.66
C SER A 246 11.66 19.92 -2.48
N TYR A 247 12.92 19.91 -2.93
CA TYR A 247 13.43 20.90 -3.85
C TYR A 247 12.74 20.80 -5.22
N PHE A 248 12.43 19.58 -5.69
CA PHE A 248 11.88 19.34 -7.02
C PHE A 248 10.36 19.18 -7.02
N VAL A 249 9.80 18.50 -6.02
CA VAL A 249 8.36 18.25 -5.91
C VAL A 249 7.73 19.35 -5.04
N LYS A 250 7.07 20.32 -5.69
CA LYS A 250 6.41 21.42 -5.00
C LYS A 250 4.95 21.10 -4.70
N SER A 251 4.49 21.47 -3.52
CA SER A 251 3.12 21.20 -3.08
C SER A 251 2.10 21.82 -4.05
N GLY A 252 1.05 21.06 -4.37
CA GLY A 252 -0.02 21.49 -5.26
C GLY A 252 0.31 21.43 -6.75
N THR A 253 1.49 20.92 -7.13
CA THR A 253 1.83 20.65 -8.54
C THR A 253 1.18 19.35 -9.02
N GLU A 254 1.12 19.18 -10.35
CA GLU A 254 0.68 17.91 -10.94
C GLU A 254 1.55 16.74 -10.45
N LEU A 255 2.87 16.93 -10.38
CA LEU A 255 3.81 15.91 -9.89
C LEU A 255 3.52 15.53 -8.42
N ASP A 256 3.20 16.49 -7.56
CA ASP A 256 2.78 16.24 -6.17
C ASP A 256 1.48 15.43 -6.10
N ASN A 257 0.49 15.75 -6.93
CA ASN A 257 -0.76 14.97 -7.02
C ASN A 257 -0.49 13.52 -7.45
N TRP A 258 0.38 13.30 -8.44
CA TRP A 258 0.77 11.95 -8.87
C TRP A 258 1.50 11.20 -7.76
N ALA A 259 2.45 11.85 -7.09
CA ALA A 259 3.17 11.27 -5.96
C ALA A 259 2.21 10.90 -4.81
N SER A 260 1.26 11.77 -4.48
CA SER A 260 0.24 11.54 -3.46
C SER A 260 -0.69 10.37 -3.82
N GLN A 261 -1.12 10.27 -5.08
CA GLN A 261 -1.97 9.16 -5.55
C GLN A 261 -1.25 7.82 -5.52
N ARG A 262 0.04 7.78 -5.89
CA ARG A 262 0.84 6.54 -5.85
C ARG A 262 1.27 6.18 -4.43
N ALA A 263 1.52 7.18 -3.59
CA ALA A 263 1.97 7.14 -2.20
C ALA A 263 3.33 6.45 -1.96
N THR A 264 3.68 5.42 -2.73
CA THR A 264 4.92 4.66 -2.58
C THR A 264 5.31 4.00 -3.92
N SER A 265 6.60 3.68 -4.07
CA SER A 265 7.07 2.85 -5.16
C SER A 265 6.76 1.38 -4.87
N VAL A 266 6.26 0.63 -5.87
CA VAL A 266 5.97 -0.79 -5.72
C VAL A 266 7.10 -1.62 -6.31
N TYR A 267 7.80 -2.36 -5.44
CA TYR A 267 8.90 -3.24 -5.83
C TYR A 267 8.39 -4.67 -6.04
N LEU A 268 8.55 -5.18 -7.26
CA LEU A 268 8.34 -6.57 -7.64
C LEU A 268 9.68 -7.24 -7.93
N VAL A 269 9.69 -8.56 -8.05
CA VAL A 269 10.91 -9.35 -8.29
C VAL A 269 11.69 -8.88 -9.52
N HIS A 270 11.01 -8.53 -10.61
CA HIS A 270 11.61 -8.18 -11.90
C HIS A 270 11.25 -6.77 -12.38
N LYS A 271 10.45 -6.02 -11.62
CA LYS A 271 9.89 -4.72 -12.05
C LYS A 271 9.70 -3.79 -10.86
N VAL A 272 9.88 -2.50 -11.08
CA VAL A 272 9.54 -1.44 -10.11
C VAL A 272 8.53 -0.52 -10.76
N ILE A 273 7.46 -0.20 -10.03
CA ILE A 273 6.50 0.85 -10.38
C ILE A 273 6.86 2.08 -9.55
N PRO A 274 7.51 3.11 -10.13
CA PRO A 274 8.07 4.18 -9.34
C PRO A 274 7.00 5.20 -8.92
N MET A 275 7.13 5.75 -7.71
CA MET A 275 6.28 6.83 -7.21
C MET A 275 6.48 8.14 -7.99
N LEU A 276 7.73 8.44 -8.36
CA LEU A 276 8.13 9.65 -9.08
C LEU A 276 8.76 9.28 -10.44
N PRO A 277 8.86 10.21 -11.39
CA PRO A 277 9.51 9.96 -12.67
C PRO A 277 10.96 9.47 -12.49
N ARG A 278 11.38 8.50 -13.32
CA ARG A 278 12.73 7.90 -13.21
C ARG A 278 13.86 8.93 -13.28
N ILE A 279 13.70 9.98 -14.08
CA ILE A 279 14.69 11.06 -14.16
C ILE A 279 14.90 11.78 -12.81
N LEU A 280 13.86 11.82 -11.98
CA LEU A 280 13.96 12.36 -10.63
C LEU A 280 14.58 11.31 -9.69
N CYS A 281 14.02 10.10 -9.65
CA CYS A 281 14.46 9.03 -8.73
C CYS A 281 15.88 8.56 -8.98
N GLU A 282 16.22 8.20 -10.22
CA GLU A 282 17.50 7.58 -10.59
C GLU A 282 18.57 8.65 -10.94
N GLY A 283 18.12 9.85 -11.36
CA GLY A 283 18.98 10.94 -11.83
C GLY A 283 19.20 12.06 -10.81
N LEU A 284 18.23 12.98 -10.73
CA LEU A 284 18.37 14.27 -10.02
C LEU A 284 18.44 14.14 -8.49
N CYS A 285 17.61 13.28 -7.90
CA CYS A 285 17.55 13.09 -6.45
C CYS A 285 18.54 12.04 -5.95
N SER A 286 18.77 10.96 -6.73
CA SER A 286 19.70 9.90 -6.33
C SER A 286 21.08 10.46 -5.98
N LEU A 287 21.62 10.04 -4.84
CA LEU A 287 22.90 10.49 -4.30
C LEU A 287 24.09 9.84 -5.01
N ASN A 288 24.11 9.99 -6.33
CA ASN A 288 25.09 9.40 -7.25
C ASN A 288 26.53 9.83 -6.92
N PRO A 289 27.51 8.91 -6.97
CA PRO A 289 28.88 9.19 -6.61
C PRO A 289 29.54 10.16 -7.60
N GLY A 290 30.37 11.06 -7.07
CA GLY A 290 31.11 12.08 -7.83
C GLY A 290 30.28 13.29 -8.25
N VAL A 291 28.98 13.32 -7.94
CA VAL A 291 28.07 14.39 -8.37
C VAL A 291 27.56 15.17 -7.16
N GLU A 292 27.47 16.49 -7.32
CA GLU A 292 26.86 17.36 -6.30
C GLU A 292 25.36 17.13 -6.23
N ARG A 293 24.84 17.00 -5.00
CA ARG A 293 23.43 16.68 -4.74
C ARG A 293 22.87 17.48 -3.57
N LEU A 294 21.63 17.93 -3.75
CA LEU A 294 20.86 18.63 -2.72
C LEU A 294 20.31 17.62 -1.73
N THR A 295 20.51 17.90 -0.45
CA THR A 295 20.10 17.01 0.65
C THR A 295 19.42 17.79 1.78
N PHE A 296 18.61 17.09 2.56
CA PHE A 296 18.24 17.48 3.90
C PHE A 296 19.01 16.59 4.86
N SER A 297 19.75 17.20 5.78
CA SER A 297 20.69 16.50 6.63
C SER A 297 20.35 16.61 8.09
N VAL A 298 20.67 15.54 8.80
CA VAL A 298 20.72 15.48 10.26
C VAL A 298 22.16 15.19 10.65
N VAL A 299 22.72 16.01 11.52
CA VAL A 299 24.10 15.88 11.98
C VAL A 299 24.12 15.89 13.49
N TRP A 300 24.85 14.93 14.07
CA TRP A 300 25.02 14.79 15.50
C TRP A 300 26.49 14.89 15.89
N LYS A 301 26.76 15.46 17.06
CA LYS A 301 27.99 15.17 17.80
C LYS A 301 27.69 14.17 18.91
N MET A 302 28.49 13.11 18.97
CA MET A 302 28.29 12.02 19.93
C MET A 302 29.62 11.47 20.44
N ASN A 303 29.61 10.87 21.63
CA ASN A 303 30.76 10.13 22.14
C ASN A 303 30.75 8.66 21.68
N ASP A 304 31.77 7.90 22.09
CA ASP A 304 31.91 6.46 21.76
C ASP A 304 30.78 5.57 22.29
N ARG A 305 29.91 6.08 23.17
CA ARG A 305 28.74 5.37 23.69
C ARG A 305 27.45 5.73 22.94
N ALA A 306 27.58 6.49 21.85
CA ALA A 306 26.46 7.06 21.09
C ALA A 306 25.56 7.98 21.92
N GLU A 307 26.09 8.60 22.98
CA GLU A 307 25.39 9.68 23.69
C GLU A 307 25.49 10.95 22.83
N ILE A 308 24.34 11.54 22.50
CA ILE A 308 24.22 12.72 21.64
C ILE A 308 24.34 13.98 22.50
N PHE A 309 25.20 14.92 22.07
CA PHE A 309 25.43 16.19 22.76
C PHE A 309 24.99 17.40 21.95
N GLU A 310 25.09 17.34 20.62
CA GLU A 310 24.66 18.40 19.72
C GLU A 310 23.91 17.80 18.53
N GLU A 311 22.83 18.47 18.11
CA GLU A 311 22.04 18.09 16.93
C GLU A 311 21.90 19.30 16.00
N TRP A 312 22.00 19.04 14.70
CA TRP A 312 21.74 20.03 13.67
C TRP A 312 20.87 19.43 12.57
N PHE A 313 19.83 20.16 12.18
CA PHE A 313 18.92 19.81 11.10
C PHE A 313 18.94 20.93 10.07
N GLY A 314 19.11 20.60 8.79
CA GLY A 314 19.05 21.61 7.76
C GLY A 314 19.32 21.12 6.37
N ARG A 315 19.02 21.99 5.41
CA ARG A 315 19.33 21.76 4.00
C ARG A 315 20.84 21.89 3.76
N SER A 316 21.36 21.00 2.93
CA SER A 316 22.78 20.88 2.65
C SER A 316 23.05 20.52 1.19
N VAL A 317 24.31 20.64 0.79
CA VAL A 317 24.85 20.10 -0.46
C VAL A 317 25.95 19.10 -0.13
N ILE A 318 25.91 17.94 -0.78
CA ILE A 318 26.89 16.88 -0.60
C ILE A 318 27.49 16.48 -1.95
N ARG A 319 28.60 15.75 -1.90
CA ARG A 319 29.15 15.01 -3.04
C ARG A 319 29.58 13.64 -2.54
N SER A 320 28.76 12.63 -2.80
CA SER A 320 29.09 11.24 -2.42
C SER A 320 30.37 10.81 -3.13
N CYS A 321 31.33 10.24 -2.41
CA CYS A 321 32.60 9.79 -2.98
C CYS A 321 32.49 8.39 -3.60
N CYS A 322 31.57 7.55 -3.11
CA CYS A 322 31.34 6.21 -3.62
C CYS A 322 29.94 5.66 -3.24
N LYS A 323 29.52 4.67 -4.03
CA LYS A 323 28.38 3.80 -3.73
C LYS A 323 28.89 2.46 -3.24
N LEU A 324 28.61 2.11 -1.99
CA LEU A 324 28.97 0.82 -1.42
C LEU A 324 27.77 -0.14 -1.51
N ALA A 325 28.07 -1.41 -1.77
CA ALA A 325 27.10 -2.47 -1.57
C ALA A 325 27.22 -2.98 -0.12
N TYR A 326 26.16 -3.57 0.44
CA TYR A 326 26.22 -4.15 1.79
C TYR A 326 27.39 -5.13 1.95
N GLU A 327 27.70 -5.92 0.92
CA GLU A 327 28.83 -6.85 0.95
C GLU A 327 30.16 -6.11 1.08
N HIS A 328 30.31 -4.94 0.45
CA HIS A 328 31.52 -4.10 0.56
C HIS A 328 31.65 -3.51 1.97
N ALA A 329 30.55 -3.02 2.54
CA ALA A 329 30.52 -2.47 3.90
C ALA A 329 30.88 -3.54 4.95
N GLN A 330 30.47 -4.79 4.72
CA GLN A 330 30.68 -5.89 5.66
C GLN A 330 32.12 -6.47 5.66
N VAL A 331 32.92 -6.24 4.61
CA VAL A 331 34.29 -6.77 4.50
C VAL A 331 35.12 -6.41 5.76
N PRO A 332 35.91 -7.32 6.37
CA PRO A 332 36.65 -7.09 7.61
C PRO A 332 37.45 -5.79 7.71
N THR A 333 37.98 -5.28 6.59
CA THR A 333 38.75 -4.02 6.54
C THR A 333 37.85 -2.80 6.64
N VAL A 334 36.77 -2.75 5.86
CA VAL A 334 35.76 -1.67 5.90
C VAL A 334 34.98 -1.75 7.20
N SER A 335 34.59 -2.96 7.59
CA SER A 335 33.98 -3.23 8.88
C SER A 335 34.93 -3.07 10.05
N ARG A 336 36.25 -2.87 9.92
CA ARG A 336 37.09 -2.44 11.06
C ARG A 336 36.95 -0.93 11.30
N ILE A 337 36.86 -0.19 10.19
CA ILE A 337 36.55 1.25 10.17
C ILE A 337 35.09 1.47 10.60
N LEU A 338 34.16 0.58 10.22
CA LEU A 338 32.76 0.62 10.66
C LEU A 338 32.51 -0.10 11.99
N ARG A 339 33.33 -1.03 12.49
CA ARG A 339 33.14 -1.69 13.81
C ARG A 339 33.65 -0.86 14.97
N SER A 340 34.57 0.09 14.76
CA SER A 340 34.71 1.17 15.75
C SER A 340 33.40 1.97 15.89
N LEU A 341 32.47 1.85 14.93
CA LEU A 341 31.14 2.51 14.92
C LEU A 341 29.99 1.58 15.34
N ALA A 342 30.06 0.29 15.02
CA ALA A 342 28.93 -0.66 15.15
C ALA A 342 28.79 -1.34 16.52
N SER A 343 29.63 -1.00 17.51
CA SER A 343 29.45 -1.56 18.86
C SER A 343 28.21 -1.01 19.58
N TYR A 344 27.46 -0.05 18.99
CA TYR A 344 26.36 0.64 19.68
C TYR A 344 25.06 0.87 18.86
N ILE A 345 24.97 0.44 17.59
CA ILE A 345 23.74 0.62 16.74
C ILE A 345 22.89 -0.67 16.68
N TYR A 346 22.88 -1.47 17.74
CA TYR A 346 21.92 -2.57 17.93
C TYR A 346 21.21 -2.39 19.28
N CYS A 347 20.47 -1.31 19.43
CA CYS A 347 19.48 -1.19 20.50
C CYS A 347 18.34 -0.24 20.09
N CYS A 348 17.67 -0.55 18.98
CA CYS A 348 16.28 -0.18 18.69
C CYS A 348 15.83 -0.93 17.43
N GLN A 349 15.38 -2.17 17.63
CA GLN A 349 14.40 -2.82 16.76
C GLN A 349 13.21 -3.22 17.63
#